data_AF-A0A7C1V9Y4-F1
#
_entry.id   AF-A0A7C1V9Y4-F1
#
_cell.length_a   1.000
_cell.length_b   1.000
_cell.length_c   1.000
_cell.angle_alpha   90.00
_cell.angle_beta   90.00
_cell.angle_gamma   90.00
#
_symmetry.space_group_name_H-M   'P 1'
#
loop_
_entity.id
_entity.type
_entity.pdbx_description
1 polymer ?
#
loop_
_entity_poly.entity_id
_entity_poly.type
_entity_poly.pdbx_seq_one_letter_code
_entity_poly.pdbx_strand_id
1 'polypeptide(L)'
;MVKLTKLILSVFVVMTLSACQDDKQDLQAFVAEVKLRTHPEIPPIPVMKPYEKFVYAAADLRDPFVPTVIDIPNAEQEIKVVIDNGIHPDLDRLKEELENYSLSELVLVGTLEQASDGIWGLVRTPDGIIHRVQVGNYIGQNYGKVSSISDTDLTLKEIIPDDNGGYLEHDASLSVMN
;
A
#
# COMPACT_ATOMS: atom_id res chain seq x y z
N MET A 1 21.49 65.44 47.23
CA MET A 1 22.02 64.29 46.45
C MET A 1 20.95 63.56 45.64
N VAL A 2 19.80 63.16 46.21
CA VAL A 2 18.76 62.35 45.53
C VAL A 2 18.10 63.00 44.30
N LYS A 3 17.98 64.33 44.25
CA LYS A 3 17.40 65.04 43.08
C LYS A 3 18.35 65.06 41.87
N LEU A 4 19.67 65.11 42.10
CA LEU A 4 20.67 65.17 41.04
C LEU A 4 20.88 63.79 40.39
N THR A 5 20.84 62.71 41.18
CA THR A 5 20.89 61.33 40.66
C THR A 5 19.66 60.97 39.84
N LYS A 6 18.46 61.42 40.24
CA LYS A 6 17.23 61.24 39.44
C LYS A 6 17.26 62.00 38.10
N LEU A 7 17.84 63.20 38.08
CA LEU A 7 17.98 63.99 36.84
C LEU A 7 18.97 63.32 35.88
N ILE A 8 20.11 62.83 36.38
CA ILE A 8 21.12 62.13 35.58
C ILE A 8 20.55 60.83 35.00
N LEU A 9 19.78 60.07 35.80
CA LEU A 9 19.13 58.84 35.33
C LEU A 9 18.08 59.11 34.24
N SER A 10 17.31 60.18 34.38
CA SER A 10 16.32 60.61 33.38
C SER A 10 16.98 60.99 32.05
N VAL A 11 18.06 61.78 32.10
CA VAL A 11 18.80 62.19 30.89
C VAL A 11 19.44 60.97 30.22
N PHE A 12 19.99 60.04 30.99
CA PHE A 12 20.56 58.80 30.45
C PHE A 12 19.51 57.95 29.73
N VAL A 13 18.30 57.83 30.28
CA VAL A 13 17.19 57.11 29.64
C VAL A 13 16.76 57.78 28.33
N VAL A 14 16.64 59.11 28.28
CA VAL A 14 16.27 59.81 27.03
C VAL A 14 17.35 59.62 25.96
N MET A 15 18.63 59.59 26.36
CA MET A 15 19.76 59.43 25.43
C MET A 15 19.86 58.02 24.84
N THR A 16 19.44 56.99 25.57
CA THR A 16 19.40 55.61 25.05
C THR A 16 18.23 55.34 24.11
N LEU A 17 17.18 56.18 24.11
CA LEU A 17 16.06 56.05 23.15
C LEU A 17 16.40 56.55 21.74
N SER A 18 17.41 57.40 21.57
CA SER A 18 17.80 57.96 20.25
C SER A 18 18.73 57.04 19.44
N ALA A 19 19.14 55.89 19.98
CA ALA A 19 20.05 54.95 19.32
C ALA A 19 19.35 53.98 18.34
N CYS A 20 18.02 53.97 18.30
CA CYS A 20 17.26 53.13 17.38
C CYS A 20 16.84 53.94 16.15
N GLN A 21 17.80 54.21 15.26
CA GLN A 21 17.52 54.73 13.91
C GLN A 21 18.10 53.73 12.90
N ASP A 22 17.21 52.98 12.26
CA ASP A 22 17.50 51.94 11.27
C ASP A 22 17.65 52.60 9.89
N ASP A 23 18.85 52.60 9.32
CA ASP A 23 19.16 53.26 8.05
C ASP A 23 18.66 52.39 6.88
N LYS A 24 17.43 52.66 6.42
CA LYS A 24 16.74 51.86 5.39
C LYS A 24 17.06 52.31 3.96
N GLN A 25 18.14 53.06 3.75
CA GLN A 25 18.52 53.57 2.43
C GLN A 25 18.77 52.44 1.44
N ASP A 26 19.39 51.33 1.86
CA ASP A 26 19.65 50.16 1.01
C ASP A 26 18.35 49.50 0.55
N LEU A 27 17.40 49.29 1.46
CA LEU A 27 16.08 48.74 1.13
C LEU A 27 15.32 49.65 0.16
N GLN A 28 15.38 50.97 0.37
CA GLN A 28 14.74 51.93 -0.52
C GLN A 28 15.37 51.92 -1.92
N ALA A 29 16.70 51.83 -2.01
CA ALA A 29 17.42 51.71 -3.28
C ALA A 29 17.05 50.42 -4.02
N PHE A 30 17.05 49.29 -3.32
CA PHE A 30 16.65 47.99 -3.88
C PHE A 30 15.21 48.00 -4.41
N VAL A 31 14.27 48.56 -3.64
CA VAL A 31 12.87 48.66 -4.08
C VAL A 31 12.74 49.55 -5.32
N ALA A 32 13.48 50.66 -5.38
CA ALA A 32 13.48 51.53 -6.56
C ALA A 32 14.04 50.82 -7.80
N GLU A 33 15.12 50.07 -7.64
CA GLU A 33 15.72 49.27 -8.72
C GLU A 33 14.75 48.19 -9.23
N VAL A 34 14.14 47.42 -8.33
CA VAL A 34 13.20 46.36 -8.70
C VAL A 34 11.98 46.91 -9.43
N LYS A 35 11.47 48.08 -9.03
CA LYS A 35 10.35 48.74 -9.72
C LYS A 35 10.70 49.19 -11.15
N LEU A 36 11.96 49.49 -11.44
CA LEU A 36 12.43 49.89 -12.76
C LEU A 36 12.67 48.71 -13.70
N ARG A 37 12.69 47.46 -13.18
CA ARG A 37 12.83 46.27 -14.03
C ARG A 37 11.55 46.06 -14.83
N THR A 38 11.63 46.34 -16.14
CA THR A 38 10.54 46.10 -17.09
C THR A 38 10.26 44.60 -17.17
N HIS A 39 8.99 44.21 -17.04
CA HIS A 39 8.59 42.81 -17.18
C HIS A 39 8.57 42.43 -18.66
N PRO A 40 9.06 41.24 -19.04
CA PRO A 40 8.94 40.77 -20.41
C PRO A 40 7.46 40.61 -20.79
N GLU A 41 7.12 40.94 -22.04
CA GLU A 41 5.76 40.82 -22.55
C GLU A 41 5.33 39.34 -22.50
N ILE A 42 4.24 39.07 -21.77
CA ILE A 42 3.72 37.70 -21.61
C ILE A 42 2.94 37.37 -22.88
N PRO A 43 3.22 36.25 -23.57
CA PRO A 43 2.47 35.86 -24.74
C PRO A 43 0.99 35.65 -24.36
N PRO A 44 0.05 36.04 -25.24
CA PRO A 44 -1.37 35.89 -24.97
C PRO A 44 -1.75 34.42 -24.74
N ILE A 45 -2.76 34.22 -23.92
CA ILE A 45 -3.30 32.89 -23.62
C ILE A 45 -3.73 32.23 -24.94
N PRO A 46 -3.34 30.96 -25.18
CA PRO A 46 -3.73 30.27 -26.40
C PRO A 46 -5.26 30.14 -26.50
N VAL A 47 -5.78 30.32 -27.71
CA VAL A 47 -7.21 30.16 -27.98
C VAL A 47 -7.56 28.67 -27.88
N MET A 48 -8.60 28.35 -27.11
CA MET A 48 -9.14 26.98 -27.09
C MET A 48 -9.65 26.61 -28.48
N LYS A 49 -9.13 25.51 -29.03
CA LYS A 49 -9.65 24.98 -30.30
C LYS A 49 -11.06 24.42 -30.07
N PRO A 50 -12.03 24.70 -30.96
CA PRO A 50 -13.35 24.10 -30.88
C PRO A 50 -13.24 22.57 -30.92
N TYR A 51 -14.05 21.91 -30.11
CA TYR A 51 -14.21 20.45 -30.17
C TYR A 51 -14.89 20.07 -31.48
N GLU A 52 -14.19 19.33 -32.33
CA GLU A 52 -14.78 18.70 -33.51
C GLU A 52 -15.58 17.47 -33.06
N LYS A 53 -16.89 17.49 -33.30
CA LYS A 53 -17.74 16.34 -33.02
C LYS A 53 -17.42 15.24 -34.01
N PHE A 54 -16.81 14.16 -33.54
CA PHE A 54 -16.65 12.95 -34.32
C PHE A 54 -17.99 12.20 -34.36
N VAL A 55 -18.53 11.96 -35.55
CA VAL A 55 -19.74 11.15 -35.71
C VAL A 55 -19.31 9.68 -35.73
N TYR A 56 -19.75 8.93 -34.71
CA TYR A 56 -19.46 7.49 -34.61
C TYR A 56 -20.29 6.72 -35.65
N ALA A 57 -19.66 6.35 -36.77
CA ALA A 57 -20.30 5.62 -37.88
C ALA A 57 -20.32 4.08 -37.67
N ALA A 58 -20.00 3.59 -36.47
CA ALA A 58 -19.95 2.16 -36.18
C ALA A 58 -21.28 1.56 -35.68
N ALA A 59 -22.36 2.33 -35.72
CA ALA A 59 -23.72 1.81 -35.51
C ALA A 59 -24.17 0.86 -36.64
N ASP A 60 -23.68 1.06 -37.87
CA ASP A 60 -23.99 0.20 -39.03
C ASP A 60 -23.01 -0.99 -39.16
N LEU A 61 -21.98 -1.05 -38.31
CA LEU A 61 -21.04 -2.16 -38.27
C LEU A 61 -21.64 -3.31 -37.46
N ARG A 62 -21.30 -4.55 -37.85
CA ARG A 62 -21.68 -5.75 -37.10
C ARG A 62 -21.13 -5.65 -35.67
N ASP A 63 -21.95 -6.06 -34.70
CA ASP A 63 -21.56 -6.10 -33.30
C ASP A 63 -20.29 -6.95 -33.11
N PRO A 64 -19.17 -6.35 -32.66
CA PRO A 64 -17.92 -7.06 -32.45
C PRO A 64 -17.98 -8.06 -31.29
N PHE A 65 -19.01 -8.00 -30.44
CA PHE A 65 -19.22 -8.90 -29.30
C PHE A 65 -20.17 -10.06 -29.63
N VAL A 66 -20.74 -10.10 -30.83
CA VAL A 66 -21.49 -11.27 -31.29
C VAL A 66 -20.50 -12.25 -31.93
N PRO A 67 -20.26 -13.42 -31.31
CA PRO A 67 -19.34 -14.41 -31.84
C PRO A 67 -19.77 -14.83 -33.26
N THR A 68 -18.79 -14.88 -34.18
CA THR A 68 -19.03 -15.20 -35.60
C THR A 68 -19.22 -16.68 -35.83
N VAL A 69 -18.63 -17.49 -34.95
CA VAL A 69 -18.80 -18.93 -34.89
C VAL A 69 -19.60 -19.22 -33.63
N ILE A 70 -20.67 -20.00 -33.78
CA ILE A 70 -21.22 -20.70 -32.62
C ILE A 70 -20.06 -21.59 -32.17
N ASP A 71 -19.49 -21.32 -31.00
CA ASP A 71 -18.63 -22.30 -30.34
C ASP A 71 -19.54 -23.49 -30.05
N ILE A 72 -19.68 -24.38 -31.04
CA ILE A 72 -20.13 -25.73 -30.81
C ILE A 72 -19.05 -26.24 -29.85
N PRO A 73 -19.37 -26.53 -28.58
CA PRO A 73 -18.39 -27.17 -27.73
C PRO A 73 -18.05 -28.45 -28.48
N ASN A 74 -16.84 -28.52 -29.04
CA ASN A 74 -16.39 -29.74 -29.69
C ASN A 74 -16.64 -30.85 -28.67
N ALA A 75 -17.52 -31.77 -29.04
CA ALA A 75 -17.76 -33.01 -28.29
C ALA A 75 -16.53 -33.94 -28.35
N GLU A 76 -15.37 -33.40 -28.73
CA GLU A 76 -14.06 -33.83 -28.31
C GLU A 76 -13.79 -33.11 -26.98
N GLN A 77 -14.47 -33.55 -25.93
CA GLN A 77 -13.79 -33.64 -24.66
C GLN A 77 -12.58 -34.53 -24.97
N GLU A 78 -11.46 -33.91 -25.37
CA GLU A 78 -10.18 -34.45 -25.01
C GLU A 78 -10.35 -34.72 -23.53
N ILE A 79 -10.46 -36.01 -23.19
CA ILE A 79 -10.34 -36.47 -21.84
C ILE A 79 -8.93 -36.03 -21.50
N LYS A 80 -8.78 -34.78 -21.05
CA LYS A 80 -7.60 -34.32 -20.33
C LYS A 80 -7.53 -35.37 -19.25
N VAL A 81 -6.60 -36.29 -19.42
CA VAL A 81 -6.28 -37.27 -18.42
C VAL A 81 -5.81 -36.39 -17.27
N VAL A 82 -6.74 -36.07 -16.36
CA VAL A 82 -6.41 -35.44 -15.10
C VAL A 82 -5.51 -36.47 -14.46
N ILE A 83 -4.20 -36.23 -14.56
CA ILE A 83 -3.23 -37.07 -13.90
C ILE A 83 -3.48 -36.78 -12.44
N ASP A 84 -4.23 -37.68 -11.82
CA ASP A 84 -4.48 -37.65 -10.40
C ASP A 84 -3.13 -37.87 -9.71
N ASN A 85 -2.51 -36.77 -9.32
CA ASN A 85 -1.25 -36.77 -8.59
C ASN A 85 -1.43 -37.21 -7.13
N GLY A 86 -2.66 -37.56 -6.71
CA GLY A 86 -3.02 -37.94 -5.33
C GLY A 86 -3.01 -36.77 -4.35
N ILE A 87 -2.80 -35.54 -4.84
CA ILE A 87 -2.78 -34.31 -4.04
C ILE A 87 -4.18 -33.71 -4.11
N HIS A 88 -4.87 -33.67 -2.97
CA HIS A 88 -6.19 -33.08 -2.86
C HIS A 88 -6.34 -32.38 -1.50
N PRO A 89 -7.15 -31.32 -1.43
CA PRO A 89 -7.56 -30.76 -0.15
C PRO A 89 -8.42 -31.78 0.62
N ASP A 90 -8.12 -31.97 1.90
CA ASP A 90 -8.94 -32.78 2.80
C ASP A 90 -10.22 -32.00 3.16
N LEU A 91 -11.35 -32.40 2.55
CA LEU A 91 -12.66 -31.78 2.76
C LEU A 91 -13.45 -32.39 3.92
N ASP A 92 -13.04 -33.56 4.41
CA ASP A 92 -13.75 -34.28 5.47
C ASP A 92 -13.35 -33.79 6.86
N ARG A 93 -12.23 -33.08 6.96
CA ARG A 93 -11.74 -32.46 8.20
C ARG A 93 -12.54 -31.20 8.56
N LEU A 94 -12.71 -30.96 9.86
CA LEU A 94 -13.19 -29.68 10.37
C LEU A 94 -12.17 -28.57 10.06
N LYS A 95 -12.65 -27.49 9.44
CA LYS A 95 -11.84 -26.30 9.16
C LYS A 95 -11.46 -25.58 10.45
N GLU A 96 -10.22 -25.11 10.50
CA GLU A 96 -9.67 -24.22 11.51
C GLU A 96 -10.12 -22.77 11.24
N GLU A 97 -10.08 -21.93 12.28
CA GLU A 97 -10.54 -20.53 12.18
C GLU A 97 -9.75 -19.73 11.14
N LEU A 98 -8.44 -20.00 11.03
CA LEU A 98 -7.53 -19.28 10.14
C LEU A 98 -7.68 -19.65 8.66
N GLU A 99 -8.43 -20.70 8.32
CA GLU A 99 -8.73 -21.07 6.92
C GLU A 99 -9.82 -20.21 6.29
N ASN A 100 -10.48 -19.34 7.07
CA ASN A 100 -11.46 -18.40 6.54
C ASN A 100 -10.82 -17.18 5.85
N TYR A 101 -9.53 -16.93 6.10
CA TYR A 101 -8.81 -15.75 5.62
C TYR A 101 -7.89 -16.09 4.45
N SER A 102 -7.62 -15.13 3.57
CA SER A 102 -6.58 -15.30 2.58
C SER A 102 -5.21 -15.28 3.25
N LEU A 103 -4.25 -16.08 2.77
CA LEU A 103 -2.89 -16.09 3.33
C LEU A 103 -2.26 -14.68 3.30
N SER A 104 -2.58 -13.89 2.27
CA SER A 104 -2.10 -12.52 2.11
C SER A 104 -2.61 -11.52 3.16
N GLU A 105 -3.69 -11.86 3.86
CA GLU A 105 -4.29 -11.03 4.93
C GLU A 105 -3.76 -11.40 6.32
N LEU A 106 -3.11 -12.55 6.42
CA LEU A 106 -2.54 -13.06 7.66
C LEU A 106 -1.14 -12.51 7.86
N VAL A 107 -0.83 -12.14 9.10
CA VAL A 107 0.47 -11.57 9.45
C VAL A 107 1.07 -12.32 10.64
N LEU A 108 2.28 -12.84 10.50
CA LEU A 108 3.04 -13.39 11.61
C LEU A 108 3.50 -12.22 12.50
N VAL A 109 3.05 -12.19 13.75
CA VAL A 109 3.46 -11.15 14.72
C VAL A 109 4.61 -11.60 15.61
N GLY A 110 4.88 -12.90 15.67
CA GLY A 110 6.02 -13.45 16.40
C GLY A 110 5.84 -14.92 16.74
N THR A 111 6.73 -15.45 17.56
CA THR A 111 6.69 -16.82 18.08
C THR A 111 6.62 -16.82 19.60
N LEU A 112 6.05 -17.89 20.15
CA LEU A 112 6.03 -18.17 21.58
C LEU A 112 6.58 -19.56 21.81
N GLU A 113 7.72 -19.65 22.47
CA GLU A 113 8.30 -20.93 22.89
C GLU A 113 7.84 -21.25 24.31
N GLN A 114 7.22 -22.42 24.49
CA GLN A 114 6.81 -22.92 25.80
C GLN A 114 7.52 -24.24 26.10
N ALA A 115 8.12 -24.33 27.28
CA ALA A 115 8.97 -25.47 27.68
C ALA A 115 8.27 -26.85 27.60
N SER A 116 6.94 -26.91 27.61
CA SER A 116 6.13 -28.13 27.52
C SER A 116 5.58 -28.44 26.13
N ASP A 117 5.31 -27.42 25.30
CA ASP A 117 4.46 -27.54 24.10
C ASP A 117 5.16 -27.05 22.81
N GLY A 118 6.47 -26.81 22.87
CA GLY A 118 7.26 -26.40 21.70
C GLY A 118 7.01 -24.96 21.26
N ILE A 119 7.29 -24.68 19.99
CA ILE A 119 7.20 -23.35 19.38
C ILE A 119 5.81 -23.15 18.77
N TRP A 120 5.17 -22.05 19.16
CA TRP A 120 3.92 -21.56 18.59
C TRP A 120 4.19 -20.34 17.71
N GLY A 121 3.55 -20.28 16.55
CA GLY A 121 3.44 -19.07 15.75
C GLY A 121 2.25 -18.24 16.22
N LEU A 122 2.41 -16.92 16.28
CA LEU A 122 1.35 -15.97 16.57
C LEU A 122 0.95 -15.29 15.26
N VAL A 123 -0.25 -15.58 14.77
CA VAL A 123 -0.77 -15.04 13.51
C VAL A 123 -1.92 -14.10 13.79
N ARG A 124 -1.82 -12.86 13.31
CA ARG A 124 -2.87 -11.85 13.41
C ARG A 124 -3.75 -11.88 12.16
N THR A 125 -5.06 -11.93 12.35
CA THR A 125 -6.08 -11.81 11.30
C THR A 125 -6.33 -10.35 10.92
N PRO A 126 -6.96 -10.07 9.76
CA PRO A 126 -7.37 -8.70 9.40
C PRO A 126 -8.30 -8.04 10.44
N ASP A 127 -9.05 -8.84 11.21
CA ASP A 127 -9.90 -8.36 12.32
C ASP A 127 -9.10 -7.93 13.57
N GLY A 128 -7.77 -8.13 13.55
CA GLY A 128 -6.86 -7.78 14.64
C GLY A 128 -6.76 -8.83 15.75
N ILE A 129 -7.41 -10.00 15.60
CA ILE A 129 -7.34 -11.10 16.57
C ILE A 129 -6.07 -11.91 16.32
N ILE A 130 -5.38 -12.28 17.40
CA ILE A 130 -4.16 -13.10 17.34
C ILE A 130 -4.51 -14.55 17.67
N HIS A 131 -4.24 -15.44 16.73
CA HIS A 131 -4.39 -16.88 16.89
C HIS A 131 -3.03 -17.55 17.03
N ARG A 132 -3.00 -18.64 17.81
CA ARG A 132 -1.83 -19.47 18.01
C ARG A 132 -1.86 -20.64 17.04
N VAL A 133 -0.74 -20.90 16.39
CA VAL A 133 -0.58 -22.02 15.44
C VAL A 133 0.66 -22.83 15.74
N GLN A 134 0.60 -24.11 15.46
CA GLN A 134 1.69 -25.08 15.58
C GLN A 134 1.95 -25.76 14.23
N VAL A 135 3.08 -26.46 14.15
CA VAL A 135 3.40 -27.32 13.02
C VAL A 135 2.28 -28.35 12.84
N GLY A 136 1.75 -28.44 11.61
CA GLY A 136 0.63 -29.31 11.25
C GLY A 136 -0.75 -28.66 11.28
N ASN A 137 -0.90 -27.45 11.85
CA ASN A 137 -2.14 -26.68 11.72
C ASN A 137 -2.35 -26.17 10.30
N TYR A 138 -3.58 -25.77 10.01
CA TYR A 138 -3.99 -25.27 8.70
C TYR A 138 -4.37 -23.80 8.78
N ILE A 139 -3.85 -23.01 7.85
CA ILE A 139 -4.11 -21.58 7.73
C ILE A 139 -4.31 -21.21 6.27
N GLY A 140 -5.08 -20.16 6.02
CA GLY A 140 -5.33 -19.69 4.66
C GLY A 140 -6.40 -20.53 3.93
N GLN A 141 -7.07 -19.90 2.96
CA GLN A 141 -8.13 -20.54 2.16
C GLN A 141 -7.65 -21.70 1.28
N ASN A 142 -6.35 -21.75 0.95
CA ASN A 142 -5.75 -22.79 0.10
C ASN A 142 -5.23 -23.99 0.89
N TYR A 143 -5.86 -24.33 2.03
CA TYR A 143 -5.51 -25.49 2.85
C TYR A 143 -4.02 -25.50 3.27
N GLY A 144 -3.50 -24.33 3.63
CA GLY A 144 -2.09 -24.12 3.91
C GLY A 144 -1.65 -24.84 5.19
N LYS A 145 -0.94 -25.96 5.06
CA LYS A 145 -0.45 -26.73 6.21
C LYS A 145 0.91 -26.21 6.70
N VAL A 146 0.98 -25.79 7.95
CA VAL A 146 2.23 -25.30 8.57
C VAL A 146 3.27 -26.41 8.61
N SER A 147 4.42 -26.20 7.98
CA SER A 147 5.52 -27.17 7.87
C SER A 147 6.62 -26.91 8.90
N SER A 148 6.99 -25.65 9.12
CA SER A 148 7.92 -25.26 10.19
C SER A 148 7.69 -23.82 10.66
N ILE A 149 8.09 -23.55 11.91
CA ILE A 149 7.97 -22.25 12.55
C ILE A 149 9.36 -21.86 13.06
N SER A 150 9.80 -20.65 12.72
CA SER A 150 11.05 -20.04 13.17
C SER A 150 10.78 -18.66 13.76
N ASP A 151 11.78 -18.06 14.41
CA ASP A 151 11.62 -16.74 15.04
C ASP A 151 11.32 -15.62 14.05
N THR A 152 11.75 -15.76 12.80
CA THR A 152 11.57 -14.75 11.75
C THR A 152 10.46 -15.10 10.78
N ASP A 153 10.22 -16.39 10.54
CA ASP A 153 9.32 -16.84 9.47
C ASP A 153 8.53 -18.10 9.85
N LEU A 154 7.30 -18.18 9.35
CA LEU A 154 6.46 -19.37 9.39
C LEU A 154 6.32 -19.91 7.96
N THR A 155 6.63 -21.18 7.76
CA THR A 155 6.57 -21.85 6.44
C THR A 155 5.41 -22.83 6.40
N LEU A 156 4.79 -22.95 5.23
CA LEU A 156 3.64 -23.81 4.99
C LEU A 156 3.59 -24.31 3.54
N LYS A 157 2.75 -25.31 3.32
CA LYS A 157 2.41 -25.82 1.99
C LYS A 157 0.94 -25.59 1.69
N GLU A 158 0.63 -24.81 0.67
CA GLU A 158 -0.71 -24.61 0.13
C GLU A 158 -1.04 -25.64 -0.95
N ILE A 159 -2.34 -25.91 -1.13
CA ILE A 159 -2.86 -26.77 -2.20
C ILE A 159 -3.67 -25.87 -3.13
N ILE A 160 -3.16 -25.66 -4.34
CA ILE A 160 -3.75 -24.74 -5.34
C ILE A 160 -4.24 -25.56 -6.54
N PRO A 161 -5.40 -25.24 -7.14
CA PRO A 161 -5.85 -25.89 -8.37
C PRO A 161 -4.92 -25.57 -9.55
N ASP A 162 -4.59 -26.59 -10.35
CA ASP A 162 -3.83 -26.47 -11.61
C ASP A 162 -4.77 -26.23 -12.80
N ASP A 163 -4.23 -25.66 -13.89
CA ASP A 163 -4.96 -25.37 -15.13
C ASP A 163 -5.46 -26.64 -15.86
N ASN A 164 -4.97 -27.81 -15.45
CA ASN A 164 -5.38 -29.11 -15.99
C ASN A 164 -6.44 -29.82 -15.13
N GLY A 165 -6.97 -29.17 -14.09
CA GLY A 165 -7.99 -29.74 -13.20
C GLY A 165 -7.45 -30.63 -12.08
N GLY A 166 -6.13 -30.67 -11.89
CA GLY A 166 -5.47 -31.28 -10.73
C GLY A 166 -5.22 -30.26 -9.61
N TYR A 167 -4.46 -30.66 -8.58
CA TYR A 167 -3.92 -29.76 -7.58
C TYR A 167 -2.40 -29.83 -7.54
N LEU A 168 -1.78 -28.72 -7.12
CA LEU A 168 -0.34 -28.60 -6.92
C LEU A 168 -0.04 -28.13 -5.49
N GLU A 169 1.04 -28.65 -4.91
CA GLU A 169 1.60 -28.10 -3.67
C GLU A 169 2.41 -26.84 -3.99
N HIS A 170 2.15 -25.77 -3.25
CA HIS A 170 2.85 -24.50 -3.36
C HIS A 170 3.48 -24.14 -2.01
N ASP A 171 4.80 -23.96 -1.98
CA ASP A 171 5.49 -23.53 -0.77
C ASP A 171 5.25 -22.03 -0.54
N ALA A 172 4.78 -21.69 0.66
CA ALA A 172 4.50 -20.31 1.06
C ALA A 172 5.10 -20.01 2.45
N SER A 173 5.35 -18.73 2.71
CA SER A 173 5.88 -18.29 4.01
C SER A 173 5.31 -16.96 4.45
N LEU A 174 5.12 -16.81 5.76
CA LEU A 174 4.78 -15.56 6.42
C LEU A 174 5.99 -15.08 7.21
N SER A 175 6.49 -13.90 6.86
CA SER A 175 7.56 -13.26 7.63
C SER A 175 7.01 -12.46 8.79
N VAL A 176 7.80 -12.35 9.85
CA VAL A 176 7.45 -11.57 11.03
C VAL A 176 7.28 -10.10 10.67
N MET A 177 6.23 -9.48 11.20
CA MET A 177 5.99 -8.06 11.04
C MET A 177 7.05 -7.26 11.82
N ASN A 178 7.88 -6.53 11.08
CA ASN A 178 8.81 -5.54 11.62
C ASN A 178 8.11 -4.26 12.08
#